data_AF-A0A941R5Z7-F1
#
_entry.id   AF-A0A941R5Z7-F1
#
_cell.length_a   1.000
_cell.length_b   1.000
_cell.length_c   1.000
_cell.angle_alpha   90.00
_cell.angle_beta   90.00
_cell.angle_gamma   90.00
#
_symmetry.space_group_name_H-M   'P 1'
#
loop_
_entity.id
_entity.type
_entity.pdbx_description
1 polymer ?
#
loop_
_entity_poly.entity_id
_entity_poly.type
_entity_poly.pdbx_seq_one_letter_code
_entity_poly.pdbx_strand_id
1 'polypeptide(L)'
;MRMWPIAGVLTFALLTACATPPEIKQALAAKDQAYAENERLMQQYRELVSNITTRHLQWYRYVQTRLKLDLALQWATTNPRVADVPEAAMAEDDAAELGPDVLRVINMIRLKSLPERNGQTGQPVFAAGSGDMSNLVQQLPELIAQVERRVSTDAKAPQAVDLTAFDHYRTNVDVLRRINGLIKQYLDIDVTLSQTETQSLADAIRTVRR
;
A
#
# COMPACT_ATOMS: atom_id res chain seq x y z
N MET A 1 -69.55 -0.13 -43.49
CA MET A 1 -68.38 -0.97 -43.88
C MET A 1 -67.18 -0.04 -43.99
N ARG A 2 -66.00 -0.20 -43.38
CA ARG A 2 -65.43 -1.07 -42.34
C ARG A 2 -64.25 -0.24 -41.78
N MET A 3 -64.45 0.58 -40.74
CA MET A 3 -63.37 1.28 -40.00
C MET A 3 -62.78 0.44 -38.87
N TRP A 4 -63.08 -0.87 -38.83
CA TRP A 4 -62.60 -1.79 -37.82
C TRP A 4 -61.15 -2.30 -37.94
N PRO A 5 -60.46 -2.30 -39.10
CA PRO A 5 -59.11 -2.85 -39.14
C PRO A 5 -58.05 -1.86 -38.62
N ILE A 6 -58.32 -0.55 -38.64
CA ILE A 6 -57.35 0.48 -38.23
C ILE A 6 -57.35 0.67 -36.71
N ALA A 7 -58.53 0.59 -36.07
CA ALA A 7 -58.64 0.65 -34.62
C ALA A 7 -57.97 -0.56 -33.93
N GLY A 8 -58.04 -1.75 -34.53
CA GLY A 8 -57.42 -2.98 -34.00
C GLY A 8 -55.90 -3.04 -34.14
N VAL A 9 -55.34 -2.45 -35.21
CA VAL A 9 -53.88 -2.38 -35.42
C VAL A 9 -53.24 -1.31 -34.53
N LEU A 10 -53.92 -0.19 -34.28
CA LEU A 10 -53.45 0.83 -33.33
C LEU A 10 -53.49 0.33 -31.88
N THR A 11 -54.52 -0.42 -31.46
CA THR A 11 -54.54 -1.02 -30.11
C THR A 11 -53.49 -2.11 -29.94
N PHE A 12 -53.18 -2.92 -30.96
CA PHE A 12 -52.08 -3.88 -30.88
C PHE A 12 -50.70 -3.21 -30.85
N ALA A 13 -50.48 -2.15 -31.63
CA ALA A 13 -49.22 -1.39 -31.61
C ALA A 13 -49.01 -0.62 -30.30
N LEU A 14 -50.09 -0.15 -29.64
CA LEU A 14 -50.03 0.47 -28.32
C LEU A 14 -49.77 -0.54 -27.20
N LEU A 15 -50.21 -1.80 -27.33
CA LEU A 15 -50.02 -2.84 -26.33
C LEU A 15 -48.63 -3.52 -26.40
N THR A 16 -47.95 -3.46 -27.56
CA THR A 16 -46.58 -3.97 -27.71
C THR A 16 -45.50 -2.89 -27.53
N ALA A 17 -45.87 -1.62 -27.36
CA ALA A 17 -44.93 -0.50 -27.19
C ALA A 17 -44.51 -0.23 -25.73
N CYS A 18 -45.03 -0.99 -24.77
CA CYS A 18 -44.82 -0.75 -23.33
C CYS A 18 -43.96 -1.80 -22.61
N ALA A 19 -43.77 -2.99 -23.20
CA ALA A 19 -42.92 -3.99 -22.56
C ALA A 19 -41.45 -3.81 -22.99
N THR A 20 -40.58 -3.44 -22.05
CA THR A 20 -39.14 -3.48 -22.29
C THR A 20 -38.70 -4.89 -22.69
N PRO A 21 -37.92 -5.08 -23.78
CA PRO A 21 -37.45 -6.39 -24.18
C PRO A 21 -36.71 -7.12 -23.05
N PRO A 22 -36.97 -8.41 -22.81
CA PRO A 22 -36.37 -9.18 -21.73
C PRO A 22 -34.84 -9.24 -21.83
N GLU A 23 -34.28 -9.15 -23.04
CA GLU A 23 -32.84 -9.08 -23.28
C GLU A 23 -32.21 -7.84 -22.61
N ILE A 24 -32.92 -6.70 -22.59
CA ILE A 24 -32.45 -5.47 -21.96
C ILE A 24 -32.46 -5.63 -20.43
N LYS A 25 -33.51 -6.24 -19.86
CA LYS A 25 -33.58 -6.51 -18.42
C LYS A 25 -32.50 -7.49 -17.96
N GLN A 26 -32.21 -8.52 -18.77
CA GLN A 26 -31.13 -9.47 -18.51
C GLN A 26 -29.76 -8.82 -18.63
N ALA A 27 -29.53 -7.98 -19.65
CA ALA A 27 -28.28 -7.24 -19.80
C ALA A 27 -28.04 -6.28 -18.62
N LEU A 28 -29.10 -5.65 -18.12
CA LEU A 28 -29.04 -4.76 -16.96
C LEU A 28 -28.66 -5.52 -15.68
N ALA A 29 -29.29 -6.67 -15.45
CA ALA A 29 -28.97 -7.55 -14.33
C ALA A 29 -27.54 -8.10 -14.41
N ALA A 30 -27.09 -8.49 -15.62
CA ALA A 30 -25.72 -8.92 -15.85
C ALA A 30 -24.71 -7.79 -15.60
N LYS A 31 -25.05 -6.55 -15.96
CA LYS A 31 -24.22 -5.37 -15.66
C LYS A 31 -24.13 -5.09 -14.15
N ASP A 32 -25.24 -5.18 -13.42
CA ASP A 32 -25.24 -5.05 -11.96
C ASP A 32 -24.38 -6.12 -11.28
N GLN A 33 -24.50 -7.37 -11.73
CA GLN A 33 -23.67 -8.45 -11.25
C GLN A 33 -22.18 -8.21 -11.56
N ALA A 34 -21.86 -7.77 -12.79
CA ALA A 34 -20.49 -7.44 -13.18
C ALA A 34 -19.91 -6.27 -12.35
N TYR A 35 -20.73 -5.27 -11.98
CA TYR A 35 -20.29 -4.20 -11.09
C TYR A 35 -19.98 -4.72 -9.68
N ALA A 36 -20.82 -5.60 -9.14
CA ALA A 36 -20.59 -6.20 -7.83
C ALA A 36 -19.34 -7.11 -7.80
N GLU A 37 -19.12 -7.90 -8.84
CA GLU A 37 -17.91 -8.74 -8.98
C GLU A 37 -16.64 -7.91 -9.13
N ASN A 38 -16.68 -6.84 -9.92
CA ASN A 38 -15.56 -5.91 -10.08
C ASN A 38 -15.23 -5.18 -8.76
N GLU A 39 -16.23 -4.73 -8.02
CA GLU A 39 -16.03 -4.12 -6.71
C GLU A 39 -15.33 -5.09 -5.75
N ARG A 40 -15.77 -6.35 -5.72
CA ARG A 40 -15.16 -7.41 -4.90
C ARG A 40 -13.71 -7.67 -5.29
N LEU A 41 -13.39 -7.77 -6.58
CA LEU A 41 -12.02 -7.95 -7.07
C LEU A 41 -11.13 -6.78 -6.66
N MET A 42 -11.63 -5.54 -6.77
CA MET A 42 -10.87 -4.35 -6.39
C MET A 42 -10.64 -4.26 -4.88
N GLN A 43 -11.58 -4.71 -4.06
CA GLN A 43 -11.37 -4.86 -2.61
C GLN A 43 -10.27 -5.89 -2.31
N GLN A 44 -10.31 -7.06 -2.94
CA GLN A 44 -9.27 -8.08 -2.78
C GLN A 44 -7.89 -7.57 -3.22
N TYR A 45 -7.83 -6.80 -4.31
CA TYR A 45 -6.57 -6.21 -4.79
C TYR A 45 -6.05 -5.15 -3.81
N ARG A 46 -6.92 -4.31 -3.23
CA ARG A 46 -6.56 -3.35 -2.19
C ARG A 46 -5.93 -4.04 -0.98
N GLU A 47 -6.56 -5.11 -0.49
CA GLU A 47 -6.05 -5.90 0.63
C GLU A 47 -4.71 -6.55 0.31
N LEU A 48 -4.56 -7.12 -0.89
CA LEU A 48 -3.32 -7.74 -1.32
C LEU A 48 -2.17 -6.74 -1.35
N VAL A 49 -2.36 -5.57 -1.96
CA VAL A 49 -1.31 -4.54 -2.02
C VAL A 49 -0.94 -4.06 -0.62
N SER A 50 -1.92 -3.82 0.24
CA SER A 50 -1.67 -3.45 1.64
C SER A 50 -0.86 -4.52 2.38
N ASN A 51 -1.25 -5.79 2.25
CA ASN A 51 -0.57 -6.91 2.91
C ASN A 51 0.87 -7.09 2.41
N ILE A 52 1.09 -7.00 1.10
CA ILE A 52 2.43 -7.11 0.51
C ILE A 52 3.32 -5.98 1.02
N THR A 53 2.82 -4.74 1.04
CA THR A 53 3.59 -3.59 1.49
C THR A 53 3.96 -3.69 2.98
N THR A 54 3.01 -4.07 3.83
CA THR A 54 3.27 -4.29 5.27
C THR A 54 4.27 -5.42 5.49
N ARG A 55 4.11 -6.54 4.79
CA ARG A 55 5.02 -7.68 4.87
C ARG A 55 6.42 -7.30 4.41
N HIS A 56 6.54 -6.54 3.33
CA HIS A 56 7.82 -6.06 2.83
C HIS A 56 8.52 -5.17 3.87
N LEU A 57 7.80 -4.25 4.51
CA LEU A 57 8.36 -3.41 5.58
C LEU A 57 8.85 -4.25 6.77
N GLN A 58 8.07 -5.24 7.21
CA GLN A 58 8.47 -6.14 8.29
C GLN A 58 9.72 -6.95 7.92
N TRP A 59 9.76 -7.51 6.71
CA TRP A 59 10.91 -8.26 6.22
C TRP A 59 12.16 -7.38 6.09
N TYR A 60 12.01 -6.17 5.53
CA TYR A 60 13.09 -5.19 5.45
C TYR A 60 13.64 -4.88 6.84
N ARG A 61 12.77 -4.54 7.81
CA ARG A 61 13.20 -4.27 9.19
C ARG A 61 13.94 -5.44 9.80
N TYR A 62 13.43 -6.66 9.64
CA TYR A 62 14.08 -7.87 10.16
C TYR A 62 15.47 -8.09 9.57
N VAL A 63 15.60 -8.03 8.23
CA VAL A 63 16.89 -8.23 7.54
C VAL A 63 17.88 -7.13 7.92
N GLN A 64 17.46 -5.87 7.89
CA GLN A 64 18.32 -4.72 8.20
C GLN A 64 18.76 -4.70 9.65
N THR A 65 17.87 -5.04 10.59
CA THR A 65 18.24 -5.15 12.01
C THR A 65 19.32 -6.20 12.19
N ARG A 66 19.18 -7.36 11.55
CA ARG A 66 20.17 -8.43 11.63
C ARG A 66 21.51 -8.05 11.02
N LEU A 67 21.51 -7.43 9.83
CA LEU A 67 22.74 -7.00 9.15
C LEU A 67 23.48 -5.93 9.96
N LYS A 68 22.78 -4.90 10.44
CA LYS A 68 23.40 -3.84 11.24
C LYS A 68 23.87 -4.33 12.60
N LEU A 69 23.14 -5.24 13.24
CA LEU A 69 23.58 -5.85 14.50
C LEU A 69 24.83 -6.70 14.30
N ASP A 70 24.89 -7.49 13.22
CA ASP A 70 26.07 -8.28 12.88
C ASP A 70 27.30 -7.38 12.63
N LEU A 71 27.13 -6.33 11.83
CA LEU A 71 28.17 -5.33 11.58
C LEU A 71 28.63 -4.64 12.87
N ALA A 72 27.70 -4.24 13.74
CA ALA A 72 28.02 -3.62 15.02
C ALA A 72 28.81 -4.57 15.94
N LEU A 73 28.41 -5.84 16.01
CA LEU A 73 29.11 -6.85 16.79
C LEU A 73 30.48 -7.18 16.20
N GLN A 74 30.61 -7.21 14.88
CA GLN A 74 31.89 -7.40 14.21
C GLN A 74 32.86 -6.28 14.57
N TRP A 75 32.42 -5.02 14.54
CA TRP A 75 33.22 -3.88 14.97
C TRP A 75 33.51 -3.83 16.48
N ALA A 76 32.61 -4.36 17.31
CA ALA A 76 32.81 -4.46 18.75
C ALA A 76 33.79 -5.57 19.16
N THR A 77 33.82 -6.69 18.43
CA THR A 77 34.53 -7.91 18.86
C THR A 77 35.75 -8.26 18.01
N THR A 78 35.83 -7.73 16.79
CA THR A 78 36.88 -8.06 15.82
C THR A 78 37.49 -6.81 15.21
N ASN A 79 38.46 -7.03 14.31
CA ASN A 79 39.06 -5.99 13.50
C ASN A 79 38.74 -6.27 12.02
N PRO A 80 37.54 -5.90 11.54
CA PRO A 80 37.11 -6.21 10.17
C PRO A 80 38.08 -5.64 9.14
N ARG A 81 38.27 -6.40 8.05
CA ARG A 81 39.12 -6.06 6.91
C ARG A 81 38.53 -6.67 5.65
N VAL A 82 38.54 -5.92 4.57
CA VAL A 82 38.14 -6.38 3.23
C VAL A 82 39.33 -6.19 2.30
N ALA A 83 39.64 -7.19 1.49
CA ALA A 83 40.72 -7.10 0.50
C ALA A 83 40.45 -5.94 -0.47
N ASP A 84 41.51 -5.22 -0.83
CA ASP A 84 41.47 -4.10 -1.79
C ASP A 84 40.59 -2.91 -1.39
N VAL A 85 40.10 -2.85 -0.14
CA VAL A 85 39.37 -1.69 0.41
C VAL A 85 40.22 -0.99 1.47
N PRO A 86 40.48 0.33 1.33
CA PRO A 86 41.18 1.09 2.36
C PRO A 86 40.44 1.05 3.70
N GLU A 87 41.16 0.73 4.78
CA GLU A 87 40.58 0.57 6.12
C GLU A 87 39.81 1.83 6.58
N ALA A 88 40.31 3.01 6.23
CA ALA A 88 39.67 4.29 6.58
C ALA A 88 38.36 4.54 5.82
N ALA A 89 38.27 4.09 4.56
CA ALA A 89 37.05 4.20 3.76
C ALA A 89 35.97 3.25 4.32
N MET A 90 36.33 1.99 4.55
CA MET A 90 35.43 1.00 5.16
C MET A 90 34.93 1.43 6.54
N ALA A 91 35.82 1.93 7.40
CA ALA A 91 35.44 2.40 8.73
C ALA A 91 34.43 3.55 8.67
N GLU A 92 34.59 4.49 7.73
CA GLU A 92 33.69 5.62 7.57
C GLU A 92 32.35 5.22 6.95
N ASP A 93 32.35 4.34 5.95
CA ASP A 93 31.13 3.82 5.32
C ASP A 93 30.29 3.03 6.32
N ASP A 94 30.90 2.10 7.06
CA ASP A 94 30.23 1.29 8.08
C ASP A 94 29.69 2.17 9.22
N ALA A 95 30.43 3.20 9.61
CA ALA A 95 30.00 4.15 10.62
C ALA A 95 28.83 5.02 10.15
N ALA A 96 28.82 5.45 8.90
CA ALA A 96 27.68 6.14 8.30
C ALA A 96 26.44 5.22 8.28
N GLU A 97 26.63 3.94 7.98
CA GLU A 97 25.56 2.94 7.95
C GLU A 97 24.97 2.67 9.35
N LEU A 98 25.81 2.56 10.38
CA LEU A 98 25.40 2.29 11.76
C LEU A 98 24.84 3.52 12.46
N GLY A 99 25.41 4.70 12.18
CA GLY A 99 25.00 5.96 12.79
C GLY A 99 25.58 6.21 14.18
N PRO A 100 25.48 7.47 14.65
CA PRO A 100 26.17 7.93 15.85
C PRO A 100 25.74 7.23 17.13
N ASP A 101 24.45 6.92 17.27
CA ASP A 101 23.92 6.28 18.48
C ASP A 101 24.41 4.84 18.65
N VAL A 102 24.49 4.10 17.56
CA VAL A 102 25.01 2.72 17.55
C VAL A 102 26.53 2.75 17.76
N LEU A 103 27.25 3.64 17.09
CA LEU A 103 28.69 3.83 17.28
C LEU A 103 29.07 4.15 18.72
N ARG A 104 28.28 4.99 19.40
CA ARG A 104 28.48 5.30 20.82
C ARG A 104 28.45 4.04 21.68
N VAL A 105 27.49 3.14 21.44
CA VAL A 105 27.41 1.86 22.17
C VAL A 105 28.57 0.96 21.79
N ILE A 106 28.90 0.82 20.50
CA ILE A 106 30.04 0.01 20.03
C ILE A 106 31.33 0.44 20.73
N ASN A 107 31.64 1.74 20.73
CA ASN A 107 32.86 2.26 21.33
C ASN A 107 32.94 2.03 22.86
N MET A 108 31.79 1.91 23.53
CA MET A 108 31.72 1.58 24.96
C MET A 108 31.98 0.08 25.25
N ILE A 109 31.60 -0.81 24.32
CA ILE A 109 31.64 -2.27 24.53
C ILE A 109 32.79 -2.96 23.79
N ARG A 110 33.51 -2.22 22.95
CA ARG A 110 34.54 -2.75 22.07
C ARG A 110 35.63 -3.46 22.88
N LEU A 111 35.94 -4.70 22.49
CA LEU A 111 36.87 -5.56 23.22
C LEU A 111 38.28 -4.99 23.26
N LYS A 112 38.95 -5.17 24.41
CA LYS A 112 40.36 -4.79 24.61
C LYS A 112 41.27 -5.34 23.50
N SER A 113 42.34 -4.60 23.22
CA SER A 113 43.34 -4.91 22.19
C SER A 113 42.89 -4.71 20.73
N LEU A 114 41.66 -4.24 20.50
CA LEU A 114 41.27 -3.78 19.17
C LEU A 114 41.83 -2.37 18.91
N PRO A 115 42.48 -2.14 17.76
CA PRO A 115 43.06 -0.84 17.43
C PRO A 115 41.97 0.20 17.18
N GLU A 116 42.31 1.47 17.40
CA GLU A 116 41.52 2.59 16.91
C GLU A 116 41.46 2.58 15.38
N ARG A 117 40.30 2.94 14.82
CA ARG A 117 40.09 3.11 13.38
C ARG A 117 39.63 4.52 13.07
N ASN A 118 40.40 5.14 12.19
CA ASN A 118 40.17 6.50 11.73
C ASN A 118 39.39 6.48 10.42
N GLY A 119 38.54 7.48 10.22
CA GLY A 119 37.91 7.75 8.92
C GLY A 119 38.90 8.40 7.96
N GLN A 120 38.43 8.76 6.76
CA GLN A 120 39.27 9.39 5.73
C GLN A 120 39.83 10.75 6.16
N THR A 121 39.15 11.43 7.09
CA THR A 121 39.59 12.70 7.69
C THR A 121 40.68 12.54 8.76
N GLY A 122 41.07 11.30 9.09
CA GLY A 122 42.03 10.99 10.15
C GLY A 122 41.44 11.07 11.56
N GLN A 123 40.17 11.43 11.73
CA GLN A 123 39.48 11.41 13.01
C GLN A 123 39.08 9.99 13.41
N PRO A 124 39.13 9.64 14.71
CA PRO A 124 38.71 8.33 15.17
C PRO A 124 37.20 8.17 15.05
N VAL A 125 36.79 7.24 14.21
CA VAL A 125 35.39 6.85 14.05
C VAL A 125 35.03 5.76 15.06
N PHE A 126 36.02 4.93 15.33
CA PHE A 126 35.93 3.66 16.02
C PHE A 126 37.08 3.65 17.03
N ALA A 127 36.76 3.91 18.30
CA ALA A 127 37.77 4.10 19.34
C ALA A 127 38.56 2.82 19.60
N ALA A 128 39.75 2.96 20.19
CA ALA A 128 40.51 1.82 20.70
C ALA A 128 39.69 1.04 21.74
N GLY A 129 39.75 -0.29 21.65
CA GLY A 129 38.94 -1.16 22.51
C GLY A 129 39.42 -1.16 23.95
N SER A 130 38.46 -1.05 24.89
CA SER A 130 38.71 -1.04 26.34
C SER A 130 37.79 -1.96 27.14
N GLY A 131 36.74 -2.50 26.51
CA GLY A 131 35.76 -3.38 27.13
C GLY A 131 36.21 -4.86 27.21
N ASP A 132 35.47 -5.63 27.99
CA ASP A 132 35.59 -7.09 28.06
C ASP A 132 34.26 -7.77 27.66
N MET A 133 34.26 -9.10 27.66
CA MET A 133 33.08 -9.88 27.27
C MET A 133 31.90 -9.66 28.23
N SER A 134 32.16 -9.39 29.51
CA SER A 134 31.10 -9.15 30.50
C SER A 134 30.38 -7.82 30.24
N ASN A 135 31.12 -6.75 29.97
CA ASN A 135 30.55 -5.46 29.57
C ASN A 135 29.76 -5.59 28.27
N LEU A 136 30.31 -6.30 27.27
CA LEU A 136 29.62 -6.55 26.01
C LEU A 136 28.26 -7.21 26.22
N VAL A 137 28.23 -8.33 26.96
CA VAL A 137 26.97 -9.08 27.21
C VAL A 137 25.95 -8.22 27.96
N GLN A 138 26.39 -7.42 28.94
CA GLN A 138 25.51 -6.52 29.69
C GLN A 138 24.88 -5.43 28.81
N GLN A 139 25.58 -4.99 27.78
CA GLN A 139 25.17 -3.88 26.92
C GLN A 139 24.51 -4.33 25.60
N LEU A 140 24.48 -5.63 25.31
CA LEU A 140 23.77 -6.19 24.15
C LEU A 140 22.32 -5.69 24.01
N PRO A 141 21.50 -5.62 25.09
CA PRO A 141 20.14 -5.13 24.97
C PRO A 141 20.06 -3.67 24.48
N GLU A 142 20.96 -2.81 24.94
CA GLU A 142 21.02 -1.41 24.50
C GLU A 142 21.51 -1.33 23.04
N LEU A 143 22.49 -2.14 22.65
CA LEU A 143 22.95 -2.21 21.26
C LEU A 143 21.80 -2.60 20.32
N ILE A 144 21.04 -3.64 20.67
CA ILE A 144 19.87 -4.09 19.91
C ILE A 144 18.85 -2.94 19.80
N ALA A 145 18.51 -2.30 20.92
CA ALA A 145 17.52 -1.22 20.94
C ALA A 145 17.92 0.00 20.09
N GLN A 146 19.22 0.32 20.01
CA GLN A 146 19.72 1.41 19.17
C GLN A 146 19.72 1.02 17.68
N VAL A 147 20.09 -0.21 17.35
CA VAL A 147 20.02 -0.73 15.98
C VAL A 147 18.57 -0.75 15.49
N GLU A 148 17.62 -1.23 16.29
CA GLU A 148 16.20 -1.23 15.94
C GLU A 148 15.64 0.17 15.71
N ARG A 149 16.06 1.16 16.53
CA ARG A 149 15.72 2.57 16.34
C ARG A 149 16.30 3.14 15.05
N ARG A 150 17.57 2.85 14.75
CA ARG A 150 18.21 3.25 13.49
C ARG A 150 17.48 2.69 12.29
N VAL A 151 17.21 1.38 12.28
CA VAL A 151 16.47 0.72 11.19
C VAL A 151 15.05 1.26 11.06
N SER A 152 14.39 1.59 12.16
CA SER A 152 13.05 2.19 12.14
C SER A 152 13.06 3.60 11.55
N THR A 153 14.16 4.35 11.72
CA THR A 153 14.36 5.69 11.16
C THR A 153 14.70 5.63 9.68
N ASP A 154 15.59 4.70 9.29
CA ASP A 154 16.02 4.48 7.90
C ASP A 154 14.92 3.83 7.05
N ALA A 155 14.06 3.03 7.69
CA ALA A 155 12.86 2.48 7.07
C ALA A 155 11.96 3.66 6.71
N LYS A 156 12.11 4.15 5.47
CA LYS A 156 11.11 4.97 4.81
C LYS A 156 9.80 4.24 5.03
N ALA A 157 8.86 4.88 5.74
CA ALA A 157 7.49 4.42 5.72
C ALA A 157 7.18 4.16 4.24
N PRO A 158 6.80 2.93 3.84
CA PRO A 158 6.43 2.70 2.46
C PRO A 158 5.44 3.80 2.15
N GLN A 159 5.73 4.65 1.15
CA GLN A 159 4.86 5.77 0.78
C GLN A 159 3.46 5.25 0.90
N ALA A 160 2.69 5.76 1.87
CA ALA A 160 1.46 5.13 2.33
C ALA A 160 0.73 4.75 1.05
N VAL A 161 0.58 3.44 0.79
CA VAL A 161 0.16 2.96 -0.53
C VAL A 161 -1.03 3.81 -0.90
N ASP A 162 -0.93 4.56 -2.01
CA ASP A 162 -1.97 5.51 -2.32
C ASP A 162 -3.23 4.72 -2.70
N LEU A 163 -4.13 4.55 -1.73
CA LEU A 163 -5.36 3.80 -1.91
C LEU A 163 -6.48 4.69 -2.46
N THR A 164 -6.24 5.97 -2.71
CA THR A 164 -7.27 6.90 -3.19
C THR A 164 -7.87 6.45 -4.51
N ALA A 165 -7.07 5.85 -5.40
CA ALA A 165 -7.56 5.28 -6.65
C ALA A 165 -8.61 4.17 -6.43
N PHE A 166 -8.46 3.34 -5.38
CA PHE A 166 -9.44 2.32 -5.00
C PHE A 166 -10.72 2.97 -4.44
N ASP A 167 -10.58 4.04 -3.67
CA ASP A 167 -11.72 4.77 -3.11
C ASP A 167 -12.52 5.49 -4.20
N HIS A 168 -11.86 6.11 -5.18
CA HIS A 168 -12.48 6.67 -6.37
C HIS A 168 -13.17 5.60 -7.21
N TYR A 169 -12.52 4.45 -7.42
CA TYR A 169 -13.11 3.35 -8.18
C TYR A 169 -14.41 2.84 -7.54
N ARG A 170 -14.40 2.59 -6.22
CA ARG A 170 -15.60 2.18 -5.48
C ARG A 170 -16.73 3.20 -5.62
N THR A 171 -16.41 4.48 -5.45
CA THR A 171 -17.37 5.58 -5.61
C THR A 171 -18.01 5.55 -7.00
N ASN A 172 -17.20 5.37 -8.04
CA ASN A 172 -17.69 5.31 -9.42
C ASN A 172 -18.58 4.08 -9.67
N VAL A 173 -18.22 2.92 -9.12
CA VAL A 173 -19.03 1.70 -9.23
C VAL A 173 -20.36 1.86 -8.49
N ASP A 174 -20.38 2.44 -7.29
CA ASP A 174 -21.61 2.71 -6.53
C ASP A 174 -22.56 3.62 -7.32
N VAL A 175 -22.02 4.64 -7.97
CA VAL A 175 -22.80 5.53 -8.83
C VAL A 175 -23.34 4.80 -10.05
N LEU A 176 -22.54 3.96 -10.71
CA LEU A 176 -22.98 3.15 -11.86
C LEU A 176 -24.09 2.17 -11.46
N ARG A 177 -23.99 1.52 -10.30
CA ARG A 177 -25.04 0.64 -9.75
C ARG A 177 -26.32 1.41 -9.44
N ARG A 178 -26.21 2.65 -8.93
CA ARG A 178 -27.37 3.52 -8.72
C ARG A 178 -28.05 3.90 -10.03
N ILE A 179 -27.29 4.25 -11.07
CA ILE A 179 -27.80 4.52 -12.42
C ILE A 179 -28.52 3.29 -12.96
N ASN A 180 -27.91 2.11 -12.82
CA ASN A 180 -28.48 0.86 -13.30
C ASN A 180 -29.78 0.51 -12.56
N GLY A 181 -29.84 0.75 -11.24
CA GLY A 181 -31.06 0.61 -10.43
C GLY A 181 -32.19 1.55 -10.87
N LEU A 182 -31.88 2.82 -11.18
CA LEU A 182 -32.86 3.77 -11.71
C LEU A 182 -33.38 3.35 -13.09
N ILE A 183 -32.48 2.87 -13.97
CA ILE A 183 -32.88 2.33 -15.27
C ILE A 183 -33.77 1.10 -15.07
N LYS A 184 -33.44 0.20 -14.14
CA LYS A 184 -34.25 -0.98 -13.84
C LYS A 184 -35.66 -0.59 -13.39
N GLN A 185 -35.76 0.38 -12.48
CA GLN A 185 -37.03 0.90 -11.99
C GLN A 185 -37.86 1.50 -13.14
N TYR A 186 -37.23 2.22 -14.07
CA TYR A 186 -37.89 2.73 -15.27
C TYR A 186 -38.38 1.63 -16.22
N LEU A 187 -37.62 0.54 -16.37
CA LEU A 187 -37.99 -0.58 -17.25
C LEU A 187 -38.99 -1.55 -16.58
N ASP A 188 -39.11 -1.51 -15.26
CA ASP A 188 -40.07 -2.30 -14.49
C ASP A 188 -41.39 -1.55 -14.21
N ILE A 189 -41.39 -0.20 -14.26
CA ILE A 189 -42.59 0.64 -14.12
C ILE A 189 -42.97 1.20 -15.49
N ASP A 190 -44.06 0.70 -16.07
CA ASP A 190 -44.72 1.35 -17.20
C ASP A 190 -45.21 2.76 -16.76
N VAL A 191 -44.63 3.82 -17.34
CA VAL A 191 -45.08 5.25 -17.38
C VAL A 191 -44.45 6.27 -16.41
N THR A 192 -43.88 7.32 -17.03
CA THR A 192 -43.48 8.70 -16.60
C THR A 192 -42.58 8.91 -15.38
N LEU A 193 -41.34 9.33 -15.65
CA LEU A 193 -40.36 9.82 -14.67
C LEU A 193 -40.85 11.06 -13.92
N SER A 194 -40.64 11.07 -12.60
CA SER A 194 -40.74 12.29 -11.80
C SER A 194 -39.52 13.21 -12.02
N GLN A 195 -39.71 14.53 -11.86
CA GLN A 195 -38.63 15.51 -12.00
C GLN A 195 -37.49 15.29 -10.98
N THR A 196 -37.83 14.70 -9.84
CA THR A 196 -36.88 14.31 -8.78
C THR A 196 -35.97 13.15 -9.19
N GLU A 197 -36.48 12.15 -9.92
CA GLU A 197 -35.68 11.00 -10.37
C GLU A 197 -34.71 11.40 -11.49
N THR A 198 -35.15 12.26 -12.41
CA THR A 198 -34.30 12.82 -13.48
C THR A 198 -33.18 13.70 -12.93
N GLN A 199 -33.43 14.49 -11.88
CA GLN A 199 -32.39 15.23 -11.17
C GLN A 199 -31.41 14.29 -10.47
N SER A 200 -31.90 13.24 -9.81
CA SER A 200 -31.01 12.25 -9.16
C SER A 200 -30.08 11.54 -10.15
N LEU A 201 -30.59 11.23 -11.36
CA LEU A 201 -29.82 10.64 -12.44
C LEU A 201 -28.78 11.64 -13.00
N ALA A 202 -29.19 12.88 -13.24
CA ALA A 202 -28.29 13.93 -13.72
C ALA A 202 -27.15 14.19 -12.72
N ASP A 203 -27.44 14.18 -11.43
CA ASP A 203 -26.44 14.38 -10.38
C ASP A 203 -25.50 13.17 -10.26
N ALA A 204 -26.02 11.94 -10.35
CA ALA A 204 -25.21 10.73 -10.43
C ALA A 204 -24.24 10.77 -11.64
N ILE A 205 -24.73 11.15 -12.83
CA ILE A 205 -23.90 11.26 -14.04
C ILE A 205 -22.83 12.36 -13.88
N ARG A 206 -23.16 13.49 -13.23
CA ARG A 206 -22.19 14.56 -12.97
C ARG A 206 -21.10 14.13 -12.00
N THR A 207 -21.40 13.29 -11.02
CA THR A 207 -20.41 12.74 -10.09
C THR A 207 -19.40 11.84 -10.78
N VAL A 208 -19.80 11.06 -11.79
CA VAL A 208 -18.87 10.20 -12.57
C VAL A 208 -17.97 11.00 -13.52
N ARG A 209 -18.42 12.18 -13.95
CA ARG A 209 -17.69 13.02 -14.93
C ARG A 209 -16.60 13.90 -14.30
N ARG A 210 -16.59 14.03 -12.97
CA ARG A 210 -15.55 14.75 -12.21
C ARG A 210 -14.52 13.77 -11.67
#